data_AF-A0AA51FNR6-F1
#
_entry.id   AF-A0AA51FNR6-F1
#
_cell.length_a   1.000
_cell.length_b   1.000
_cell.length_c   1.000
_cell.angle_alpha   90.00
_cell.angle_beta   90.00
_cell.angle_gamma   90.00
#
_symmetry.space_group_name_H-M   'P 1'
#
loop_
_entity.id
_entity.type
_entity.pdbx_description
1 polymer ?
#
loop_
_entity_poly.entity_id
_entity_poly.type
_entity_poly.pdbx_seq_one_letter_code
_entity_poly.pdbx_strand_id
1 'polypeptide(L)' 'YLEMGFRGGGLGTTSRTKRMRTSFKHHQLRTMKSYFAINHNPDAKDLKQLSQKTGLPKRVLQV' A
#
# COMPACT_ATOMS: atom_id res chain seq x y z
N TYR A 1 48.03 -18.35 -11.65
CA TYR A 1 47.99 -16.88 -11.49
C TYR A 1 46.93 -16.35 -12.46
N LEU A 2 45.65 -16.22 -12.13
CA LEU A 2 45.02 -16.00 -10.83
C LEU A 2 43.64 -16.69 -10.83
N GLU A 3 43.51 -17.80 -10.10
CA GLU A 3 42.24 -18.11 -9.44
C GLU A 3 42.15 -17.22 -8.19
N MET A 4 40.99 -16.61 -7.94
CA MET A 4 40.46 -15.98 -6.71
C MET A 4 39.52 -14.85 -7.18
N GLY A 5 38.23 -14.84 -6.94
CA GLY A 5 37.46 -15.42 -5.85
C GLY A 5 36.50 -14.34 -5.36
N PHE A 6 35.34 -14.17 -6.01
CA PHE A 6 34.26 -13.36 -5.45
C PHE A 6 33.43 -14.21 -4.49
N ARG A 7 34.02 -14.55 -3.33
CA ARG A 7 33.25 -14.86 -2.13
C ARG A 7 33.18 -13.60 -1.28
N GLY A 8 31.96 -13.13 -1.02
CA GLY A 8 31.67 -12.34 0.17
C GLY A 8 30.86 -11.07 -0.11
N GLY A 9 29.56 -11.12 0.20
CA GLY A 9 28.75 -9.89 0.25
C GLY A 9 27.23 -10.04 0.24
N GLY A 10 26.65 -10.94 1.04
CA GLY A 10 25.28 -10.82 1.57
C GLY A 10 24.13 -10.59 0.58
N LEU A 11 23.75 -11.61 -0.20
CA LEU A 11 22.44 -11.62 -0.85
C LEU A 11 21.43 -12.32 0.07
N GLY A 12 21.10 -11.66 1.18
CA GLY A 12 19.82 -11.90 1.81
C GLY A 12 18.77 -11.63 0.75
N THR A 13 18.19 -12.69 0.20
CA THR A 13 17.02 -12.61 -0.67
C THR A 13 15.86 -12.17 0.21
N THR A 14 15.84 -10.88 0.57
CA THR A 14 14.61 -10.20 0.91
C THR A 14 13.81 -10.21 -0.39
N SER A 15 13.18 -11.35 -0.67
CA SER A 15 12.14 -11.47 -1.68
C SER A 15 11.15 -10.39 -1.31
N ARG A 16 11.22 -9.27 -2.02
CA ARG A 16 10.42 -8.09 -1.75
C ARG A 16 9.00 -8.55 -1.96
N THR A 17 8.29 -8.90 -0.87
CA THR A 17 6.98 -9.53 -0.93
C THR A 17 6.13 -8.71 -1.86
N LYS A 18 5.79 -9.30 -3.01
CA LYS A 18 5.04 -8.63 -4.05
C LYS A 18 3.71 -8.25 -3.40
N ARG A 19 3.47 -6.95 -3.25
CA ARG A 19 2.25 -6.48 -2.58
C ARG A 19 1.08 -6.98 -3.39
N MET A 20 0.21 -7.76 -2.77
CA MET A 20 -1.00 -8.23 -3.41
C MET A 20 -1.87 -7.04 -3.79
N ARG A 21 -2.37 -7.04 -5.02
CA ARG A 21 -3.29 -6.01 -5.49
C ARG A 21 -4.57 -6.10 -4.66
N THR A 22 -5.01 -4.98 -4.12
CA THR A 22 -6.28 -4.90 -3.41
C THR A 22 -7.39 -4.60 -4.41
N SER A 23 -8.43 -5.45 -4.46
CA SER A 23 -9.65 -5.20 -5.21
C SER A 23 -10.71 -4.57 -4.30
N PHE A 24 -11.41 -3.56 -4.81
CA PHE A 24 -12.43 -2.85 -4.05
C PHE A 24 -13.81 -3.48 -4.20
N LYS A 25 -14.54 -3.59 -3.10
CA LYS A 25 -15.96 -3.95 -3.08
C LYS A 25 -16.83 -2.74 -3.45
N HIS A 26 -18.05 -2.99 -3.92
CA HIS A 26 -19.00 -1.91 -4.27
C HIS A 26 -19.28 -0.92 -3.13
N HIS A 27 -19.39 -1.39 -1.87
CA HIS A 27 -19.60 -0.48 -0.74
C HIS A 27 -18.39 0.46 -0.54
N GLN A 28 -17.16 -0.05 -0.67
CA GLN A 28 -15.94 0.75 -0.51
C GLN A 28 -15.86 1.84 -1.57
N LEU A 29 -16.15 1.52 -2.83
CA LEU A 29 -16.19 2.48 -3.93
C LEU A 29 -17.23 3.57 -3.71
N ARG A 30 -18.45 3.21 -3.26
CA ARG A 30 -19.50 4.19 -2.95
C ARG A 30 -19.07 5.14 -1.83
N THR A 31 -18.51 4.61 -0.74
CA THR A 31 -18.00 5.40 0.38
C THR A 31 -16.88 6.34 -0.06
N MET A 32 -15.89 5.86 -0.83
CA MET A 32 -14.78 6.69 -1.29
C MET A 32 -15.26 7.79 -2.25
N LYS A 33 -16.10 7.45 -3.25
CA LYS A 33 -16.65 8.45 -4.19
C LYS A 33 -17.44 9.54 -3.47
N SER A 34 -18.31 9.17 -2.53
CA SER A 34 -19.08 10.13 -1.73
C SER A 34 -18.18 11.03 -0.89
N TYR A 35 -17.09 10.48 -0.34
CA TYR A 35 -16.17 11.25 0.48
C TYR A 35 -15.35 12.24 -0.35
N PHE A 36 -14.72 11.77 -1.44
CA PHE A 36 -13.87 12.62 -2.28
C PHE A 36 -14.66 13.72 -2.98
N ALA A 37 -15.97 13.53 -3.23
CA ALA A 37 -16.83 14.62 -3.73
C ALA A 37 -16.95 15.81 -2.75
N ILE A 38 -16.66 15.61 -1.46
CA ILE A 38 -16.76 16.64 -0.41
C ILE A 38 -15.37 17.18 -0.07
N ASN A 39 -14.40 16.30 0.11
CA ASN A 39 -13.03 16.66 0.47
C ASN A 39 -12.05 15.98 -0.49
N HIS A 40 -11.55 16.75 -1.45
CA HIS A 40 -10.58 16.27 -2.45
C HIS A 40 -9.21 15.95 -1.84
N ASN A 41 -8.85 16.58 -0.72
CA ASN A 41 -7.53 16.47 -0.09
C ASN A 41 -7.66 15.99 1.37
N PRO A 42 -8.03 14.71 1.60
CA PRO A 42 -8.14 14.16 2.95
C PRO A 42 -6.83 14.22 3.71
N ASP A 43 -6.90 14.61 4.98
CA ASP A 43 -5.75 14.61 5.88
C ASP A 43 -5.54 13.22 6.55
N ALA A 44 -4.62 13.15 7.51
CA ALA A 44 -4.35 11.91 8.22
C ALA A 44 -5.54 11.39 9.05
N LYS A 45 -6.39 12.28 9.58
CA LYS A 45 -7.56 11.95 10.39
C LYS A 45 -8.68 11.41 9.49
N ASP A 46 -8.88 12.03 8.34
CA ASP A 46 -9.83 11.63 7.32
C ASP A 46 -9.51 10.26 6.75
N LEU A 47 -8.24 10.03 6.41
CA LEU A 47 -7.76 8.72 5.95
C LEU A 47 -7.96 7.62 7.01
N LYS A 48 -7.81 7.96 8.30
CA LYS A 48 -8.09 7.02 9.40
C LYS A 48 -9.59 6.66 9.45
N GLN A 49 -10.47 7.64 9.30
CA GLN A 49 -11.92 7.40 9.26
C GLN A 49 -12.33 6.57 8.04
N LEU A 50 -11.81 6.90 6.86
CA LEU A 50 -12.04 6.13 5.63
C LEU A 50 -11.56 4.68 5.78
N SER A 51 -10.40 4.47 6.42
CA SER A 51 -9.87 3.14 6.71
C SER A 51 -10.82 2.34 7.59
N GLN A 52 -11.37 2.94 8.65
CA GLN A 52 -12.35 2.28 9.51
C GLN A 52 -13.66 1.96 8.79
N LYS A 53 -14.19 2.86 7.96
CA LYS A 53 -15.46 2.65 7.23
C LYS A 53 -15.36 1.64 6.09
N THR A 54 -14.20 1.57 5.44
CA THR A 54 -13.98 0.70 4.28
C THR A 54 -13.30 -0.62 4.63
N GLY A 55 -12.64 -0.70 5.78
CA GLY A 55 -11.76 -1.82 6.16
C GLY A 55 -10.46 -1.87 5.35
N LEU A 56 -10.16 -0.85 4.54
CA LEU A 56 -8.95 -0.78 3.73
C LEU A 56 -7.82 -0.17 4.55
N PRO A 57 -6.58 -0.66 4.43
CA PRO A 57 -5.45 -0.04 5.11
C PRO A 57 -5.17 1.34 4.51
N LYS A 58 -4.65 2.26 5.33
CA LYS A 58 -4.29 3.62 4.89
C LYS A 58 -3.43 3.65 3.63
N ARG A 59 -2.51 2.69 3.48
CA ARG A 59 -1.62 2.55 2.32
C ARG A 59 -2.34 2.24 1.00
N VAL A 60 -3.58 1.78 1.04
CA VAL A 60 -4.42 1.54 -0.13
C VAL A 60 -5.28 2.76 -0.44
N LEU A 61 -5.63 3.54 0.58
CA LEU A 61 -6.38 4.80 0.44
C LEU A 61 -5.48 5.95 0.00
N GLN A 62 -4.19 5.88 0.35
CA GLN A 62 -3.14 6.80 -0.04
C GLN A 62 -2.33 6.14 -1.15
N VAL A 63 -2.65 6.49 -2.40
CA VAL A 63 -1.86 6.12 -3.59
C VAL A 63 -1.05 7.30 -4.09
#